data_AF-A0A354FVZ3-F1
#
_entry.id   AF-A0A354FVZ3-F1
#
_cell.length_a   1.000
_cell.length_b   1.000
_cell.length_c   1.000
_cell.angle_alpha   90.00
_cell.angle_beta   90.00
_cell.angle_gamma   90.00
#
_symmetry.space_group_name_H-M   'P 1'
#
loop_
_entity.id
_entity.type
_entity.pdbx_description
1 polymer ?
#
loop_
_entity_poly.entity_id
_entity_poly.type
_entity_poly.pdbx_seq_one_letter_code
_entity_poly.pdbx_strand_id
1 'polypeptide(L)'
;MILKKFRNQSILGAIFLGVCVAPSFSDEKETKIKSTSDLKKAFIDGTGQGWRMLTGKDFVNVNCHPKTWTWNGGHAFCTGNPVGVIRMKKPTKNFELVCEWMHKKHAGNSGIFAWASPASIEKLAAGKGRLPDGIEIQVLDLGYETNWEKSKGTPSDWFTSHGDVFPTGPAKMKPFPPVAP
;
A
#
# COMPACT_ATOMS: atom_id res chain seq x y z
N MET A 1 -37.19 -17.76 -43.48
CA MET A 1 -37.80 -17.15 -44.69
C MET A 1 -37.50 -15.65 -44.60
N ILE A 2 -36.55 -15.03 -45.30
CA ILE A 2 -35.96 -15.23 -46.63
C ILE A 2 -34.47 -14.86 -46.56
N LEU A 3 -33.59 -15.76 -46.99
CA LEU A 3 -32.22 -15.43 -47.40
C LEU A 3 -32.28 -14.56 -48.67
N LYS A 4 -31.57 -13.43 -48.71
CA LYS A 4 -31.22 -12.78 -49.98
C LYS A 4 -29.72 -12.78 -50.19
N LYS A 5 -29.37 -13.55 -51.22
CA LYS A 5 -28.08 -13.76 -51.91
C LYS A 5 -27.14 -12.56 -51.96
N PHE A 6 -25.87 -12.88 -51.73
CA PHE A 6 -24.68 -12.12 -52.11
C PHE A 6 -24.69 -11.70 -53.59
N ARG A 7 -24.14 -10.51 -53.86
CA ARG A 7 -23.55 -10.18 -55.15
C ARG A 7 -22.11 -9.71 -54.92
N ASN A 8 -21.17 -10.56 -55.33
CA ASN A 8 -19.75 -10.24 -55.40
C ASN A 8 -19.54 -9.07 -56.36
N GLN A 9 -18.96 -7.98 -55.85
CA GLN A 9 -18.20 -7.06 -56.69
C GLN A 9 -16.76 -7.08 -56.22
N SER A 10 -15.92 -7.68 -57.05
CA SER A 10 -14.48 -7.67 -56.93
C SER A 10 -13.99 -6.25 -57.16
N ILE A 11 -13.67 -5.53 -56.09
CA ILE A 11 -12.90 -4.29 -56.17
C ILE A 11 -11.46 -4.67 -55.88
N LEU A 12 -10.65 -4.69 -56.95
CA LEU A 12 -9.19 -4.69 -56.86
C LEU A 12 -8.78 -3.36 -56.18
N GLY A 13 -8.64 -3.38 -54.85
CA GLY A 13 -8.01 -2.30 -54.10
C GLY A 13 -6.53 -2.59 -53.95
N ALA A 14 -5.69 -1.86 -54.69
CA ALA A 14 -4.25 -1.92 -54.53
C ALA A 14 -3.86 -1.53 -53.09
N ILE A 15 -3.23 -2.47 -52.38
CA ILE A 15 -2.63 -2.24 -51.06
C ILE A 15 -1.35 -1.45 -51.30
N PHE A 16 -1.40 -0.13 -51.08
CA PHE A 16 -0.18 0.64 -50.86
C PHE A 16 0.32 0.33 -49.45
N LEU A 17 1.30 -0.57 -49.36
CA LEU A 17 2.06 -0.82 -48.14
C LEU A 17 3.01 0.37 -47.94
N GLY A 18 2.48 1.46 -47.37
CA GLY A 18 3.30 2.57 -46.89
C GLY A 18 4.05 2.13 -45.65
N VAL A 19 5.30 1.70 -45.80
CA VAL A 19 6.22 1.54 -44.67
C VAL A 19 6.56 2.93 -44.16
N CYS A 20 5.81 3.43 -43.17
CA CYS A 20 6.24 4.56 -42.37
C CYS A 20 7.39 4.09 -41.47
N VAL A 21 8.63 4.18 -41.98
CA VAL A 21 9.82 4.14 -41.11
C VAL A 21 9.76 5.42 -40.28
N ALA A 22 9.30 5.32 -39.03
CA ALA A 22 9.52 6.39 -38.08
C ALA A 22 11.04 6.57 -37.95
N PRO A 23 11.59 7.78 -38.14
CA PRO A 23 12.98 8.02 -37.78
C PRO A 23 13.11 7.76 -36.29
N SER A 24 13.86 6.72 -35.95
CA SER A 24 14.29 6.44 -34.60
C SER A 24 15.18 7.60 -34.16
N PHE A 25 14.59 8.62 -33.56
CA PHE A 25 15.30 9.67 -32.85
C PHE A 25 15.80 9.07 -31.53
N SER A 26 16.89 8.33 -31.61
CA SER A 26 17.74 8.04 -30.47
C SER A 26 19.18 8.07 -30.96
N ASP A 27 19.63 9.27 -31.33
CA ASP A 27 21.06 9.63 -31.25
C ASP A 27 21.39 9.88 -29.76
N GLU A 28 21.26 8.85 -28.93
CA GLU A 28 21.80 8.90 -27.58
C GLU A 28 23.29 8.58 -27.70
N LYS A 29 24.09 9.65 -27.71
CA LYS A 29 25.54 9.57 -27.74
C LYS A 29 25.99 8.89 -26.44
N GLU A 30 26.45 7.64 -26.55
CA GLU A 30 26.95 6.85 -25.42
C GLU A 30 28.06 7.64 -24.71
N THR A 31 27.70 8.27 -23.60
CA THR A 31 28.63 9.07 -22.82
C THR A 31 29.43 8.07 -21.99
N LYS A 32 30.71 7.89 -22.29
CA LYS A 32 31.64 7.10 -21.46
C LYS A 32 31.68 7.73 -20.05
N ILE A 33 30.86 7.20 -19.15
CA ILE A 33 30.88 7.59 -17.75
C ILE A 33 32.19 7.08 -17.16
N LYS A 34 33.08 8.04 -16.85
CA LYS A 34 34.31 7.82 -16.10
C LYS A 34 33.93 7.26 -14.73
N SER A 35 34.54 6.13 -14.36
CA SER A 35 34.37 5.35 -13.12
C SER A 35 33.69 6.09 -11.97
N THR A 36 32.53 5.57 -11.58
CA THR A 36 31.67 5.95 -10.46
C THR A 36 32.47 6.30 -9.20
N SER A 37 32.42 7.57 -8.77
CA SER A 37 32.47 7.84 -7.33
C SER A 37 31.39 6.96 -6.69
N ASP A 38 31.71 6.17 -5.66
CA ASP A 38 30.74 5.35 -4.95
C ASP A 38 29.48 6.18 -4.67
N LEU A 39 28.39 5.88 -5.38
CA LEU A 39 27.14 6.60 -5.22
C LEU A 39 26.72 6.41 -3.76
N LYS A 40 26.62 7.51 -3.01
CA LYS A 40 26.21 7.45 -1.61
C LYS A 40 24.80 6.87 -1.57
N LYS A 41 24.65 5.72 -0.90
CA LYS A 41 23.35 5.12 -0.64
C LYS A 41 22.51 6.09 0.19
N ALA A 42 21.36 6.51 -0.33
CA ALA A 42 20.37 7.23 0.46
C ALA A 42 19.64 6.23 1.38
N PHE A 43 19.48 6.58 2.65
CA PHE A 43 18.65 5.86 3.60
C PHE A 43 17.87 6.87 4.47
N ILE A 44 16.68 6.45 4.91
CA ILE A 44 15.86 7.19 5.87
C ILE A 44 15.71 6.25 7.08
N ASP A 45 16.46 6.53 8.15
CA ASP A 45 16.53 5.70 9.36
C ASP A 45 15.86 6.34 10.58
N GLY A 46 15.16 7.46 10.36
CA GLY A 46 14.51 8.22 11.42
C GLY A 46 15.48 9.08 12.23
N THR A 47 16.72 9.28 11.77
CA THR A 47 17.65 10.26 12.33
C THR A 47 17.69 11.54 11.48
N GLY A 48 17.86 12.69 12.12
CA GLY A 48 17.97 13.99 11.45
C GLY A 48 17.20 15.10 12.15
N GLN A 49 17.28 16.31 11.59
CA GLN A 49 16.60 17.48 12.14
C GLN A 49 15.08 17.30 12.08
N GLY A 50 14.40 17.46 13.22
CA GLY A 50 12.94 17.34 13.32
C GLY A 50 12.41 15.92 13.52
N TRP A 51 13.23 14.90 13.29
CA TRP A 51 12.89 13.53 13.65
C TRP A 51 12.80 13.38 15.17
N ARG A 52 11.79 12.66 15.62
CA ARG A 52 11.60 12.32 17.02
C ARG A 52 11.05 10.91 17.15
N MET A 53 11.48 10.21 18.19
CA MET A 53 10.90 8.92 18.54
C MET A 53 9.47 9.09 19.05
N LEU A 54 8.55 8.26 18.55
CA LEU A 54 7.20 8.14 19.09
C LEU A 54 7.20 7.11 20.24
N THR A 55 6.51 7.41 21.33
CA THR A 55 6.38 6.54 22.50
C THR A 55 4.92 6.34 22.87
N GLY A 56 4.63 5.46 23.83
CA GLY A 56 3.27 5.29 24.33
C GLY A 56 2.62 6.59 24.87
N LYS A 57 3.41 7.60 25.23
CA LYS A 57 2.90 8.92 25.65
C LYS A 57 2.31 9.73 24.50
N ASP A 58 2.60 9.40 23.24
CA ASP A 58 2.09 10.08 22.06
C ASP A 58 0.71 9.57 21.63
N PHE A 59 0.30 8.41 22.13
CA PHE A 59 -0.93 7.73 21.71
C PHE A 59 -2.01 7.74 22.80
N VAL A 60 -3.25 7.55 22.36
CA VAL A 60 -4.39 7.20 23.21
C VAL A 60 -5.02 5.90 22.72
N ASN A 61 -5.51 5.11 23.67
CA ASN A 61 -6.32 3.94 23.37
C ASN A 61 -7.69 4.36 22.81
N VAL A 62 -8.18 3.66 21.79
CA VAL A 62 -9.52 3.87 21.22
C VAL A 62 -10.48 2.80 21.71
N ASN A 63 -10.18 1.53 21.46
CA ASN A 63 -11.10 0.41 21.73
C ASN A 63 -10.39 -0.88 22.18
N CYS A 64 -9.13 -0.80 22.63
CA CYS A 64 -8.39 -1.94 23.13
C CYS A 64 -8.57 -2.13 24.65
N HIS A 65 -8.17 -3.31 25.17
CA HIS A 65 -8.00 -3.48 26.61
C HIS A 65 -6.74 -2.75 27.11
N PRO A 66 -6.65 -2.40 28.41
CA PRO A 66 -5.48 -1.71 28.97
C PRO A 66 -4.13 -2.42 28.75
N LYS A 67 -4.14 -3.76 28.59
CA LYS A 67 -2.94 -4.57 28.38
C LYS A 67 -2.71 -4.97 26.92
N THR A 68 -3.55 -4.53 25.98
CA THR A 68 -3.39 -4.88 24.56
C THR A 68 -2.11 -4.29 23.99
N TRP A 69 -1.74 -3.08 24.43
CA TRP A 69 -0.52 -2.40 24.01
C TRP A 69 0.43 -2.23 25.20
N THR A 70 1.68 -2.63 25.01
CA THR A 70 2.77 -2.38 25.95
C THR A 70 3.90 -1.68 25.23
N TRP A 71 4.55 -0.74 25.90
CA TRP A 71 5.56 0.13 25.30
C TRP A 71 6.88 0.01 26.07
N ASN A 72 7.98 -0.11 25.34
CA ASN A 72 9.33 0.03 25.86
C ASN A 72 10.08 1.05 24.99
N GLY A 73 10.18 2.29 25.47
CA GLY A 73 10.67 3.40 24.65
C GLY A 73 9.81 3.59 23.40
N GLY A 74 10.45 3.51 22.23
CA GLY A 74 9.78 3.57 20.92
C GLY A 74 9.23 2.24 20.40
N HIS A 75 9.47 1.14 21.10
CA HIS A 75 8.98 -0.18 20.68
C HIS A 75 7.58 -0.43 21.26
N ALA A 76 6.62 -0.72 20.38
CA ALA A 76 5.26 -1.10 20.75
C ALA A 76 5.05 -2.61 20.56
N PHE A 77 4.54 -3.28 21.59
CA PHE A 77 4.09 -4.67 21.51
C PHE A 77 2.56 -4.73 21.63
N CYS A 78 1.92 -5.37 20.66
CA CYS A 78 0.48 -5.56 20.59
C CYS A 78 0.09 -7.03 20.74
N THR A 79 -0.86 -7.34 21.62
CA THR A 79 -1.38 -8.71 21.79
C THR A 79 -2.31 -9.13 20.65
N GLY A 80 -2.91 -8.16 19.95
CA GLY A 80 -3.97 -8.36 18.96
C GLY A 80 -5.33 -8.76 19.55
N ASN A 81 -5.49 -8.70 20.88
CA ASN A 81 -6.74 -9.05 21.56
C ASN A 81 -7.19 -7.90 22.50
N PRO A 82 -8.33 -7.24 22.20
CA PRO A 82 -9.17 -7.44 21.02
C PRO A 82 -8.49 -6.88 19.76
N VAL A 83 -9.10 -7.10 18.60
CA VAL A 83 -8.81 -6.30 17.41
C VAL A 83 -9.22 -4.85 17.70
N GLY A 84 -8.27 -3.94 17.64
CA GLY A 84 -8.51 -2.55 17.97
C GLY A 84 -7.29 -1.67 17.65
N VAL A 85 -7.43 -0.39 17.89
CA VAL A 85 -6.42 0.61 17.52
C VAL A 85 -6.07 1.55 18.67
N ILE A 86 -4.88 2.11 18.55
CA ILE A 86 -4.47 3.33 19.24
C ILE A 86 -4.37 4.45 18.20
N ARG A 87 -4.50 5.70 18.62
CA ARG A 87 -4.29 6.85 17.74
C ARG A 87 -3.37 7.89 18.36
N MET A 88 -2.75 8.71 17.53
CA MET A 88 -2.02 9.89 18.00
C MET A 88 -2.94 10.81 18.82
N LYS A 89 -2.41 11.36 19.91
CA LYS A 89 -3.11 12.37 20.74
C LYS A 89 -3.50 13.60 19.93
N LYS A 90 -2.55 14.08 19.12
CA LYS A 90 -2.72 15.24 18.25
C LYS A 90 -2.90 14.77 16.80
N PRO A 91 -3.99 15.17 16.11
CA PRO A 91 -4.14 14.93 14.69
C PRO A 91 -2.95 15.50 13.92
N THR A 92 -2.45 14.73 12.96
CA THR A 92 -1.29 15.11 12.14
C THR A 92 -1.72 15.12 10.68
N LYS A 93 -1.44 16.22 9.98
CA LYS A 93 -1.82 16.40 8.57
C LYS A 93 -0.72 15.92 7.64
N ASN A 94 0.46 16.55 7.73
CA ASN A 94 1.65 16.21 6.95
C ASN A 94 2.66 15.56 7.89
N PHE A 95 3.25 14.45 7.48
CA PHE A 95 4.25 13.74 8.27
C PHE A 95 5.17 12.92 7.38
N GLU A 96 6.34 12.64 7.93
CA GLU A 96 7.21 11.54 7.52
C GLU A 96 7.22 10.54 8.68
N LEU A 97 7.14 9.25 8.36
CA LEU A 97 7.13 8.18 9.36
C LEU A 97 8.09 7.08 8.93
N VAL A 98 9.05 6.78 9.80
CA VAL A 98 9.84 5.55 9.75
C VAL A 98 9.27 4.61 10.80
N CYS A 99 8.83 3.45 10.37
CA CYS A 99 8.31 2.41 11.24
C CYS A 99 8.91 1.07 10.80
N GLU A 100 9.51 0.37 11.75
CA GLU A 100 9.94 -1.01 11.58
C GLU A 100 8.96 -1.92 12.33
N TRP A 101 8.68 -3.08 11.76
CA TRP A 101 7.74 -4.04 12.35
C TRP A 101 8.26 -5.47 12.27
N MET A 102 7.74 -6.31 13.15
CA MET A 102 7.94 -7.76 13.07
C MET A 102 6.70 -8.49 13.58
N HIS A 103 6.35 -9.61 12.95
CA HIS A 103 5.29 -10.48 13.45
C HIS A 103 5.86 -11.50 14.45
N LYS A 104 5.14 -11.71 15.55
CA LYS A 104 5.47 -12.73 16.57
C LYS A 104 4.66 -14.02 16.42
N LYS A 105 3.74 -14.04 15.48
CA LYS A 105 2.86 -15.16 15.17
C LYS A 105 2.79 -15.32 13.67
N HIS A 106 2.82 -16.56 13.20
CA HIS A 106 2.57 -16.89 11.81
C HIS A 106 1.20 -16.35 11.37
N ALA A 107 1.14 -15.79 10.16
CA ALA A 107 -0.04 -15.11 9.61
C ALA A 107 -0.54 -13.92 10.45
N GLY A 108 0.38 -13.23 11.14
CA GLY A 108 0.06 -11.99 11.85
C GLY A 108 -0.45 -10.90 10.91
N ASN A 109 -1.42 -10.12 11.36
CA ASN A 109 -2.01 -8.99 10.63
C ASN A 109 -2.08 -7.76 11.53
N SER A 110 -1.60 -6.62 11.03
CA SER A 110 -1.67 -5.30 11.64
C SER A 110 -1.70 -4.23 10.54
N GLY A 111 -1.63 -2.95 10.91
CA GLY A 111 -1.59 -1.87 9.94
C GLY A 111 -1.42 -0.51 10.60
N ILE A 112 -0.97 0.46 9.81
CA ILE A 112 -0.91 1.87 10.17
C ILE A 112 -2.00 2.59 9.36
N PHE A 113 -2.86 3.34 10.05
CA PHE A 113 -3.94 4.10 9.41
C PHE A 113 -3.58 5.59 9.39
N ALA A 114 -3.42 6.13 8.19
CA ALA A 114 -3.25 7.55 7.93
C ALA A 114 -4.61 8.21 7.66
N TRP A 115 -4.79 9.41 8.22
CA TRP A 115 -5.96 10.27 8.01
C TRP A 115 -7.32 9.59 8.29
N ALA A 116 -7.38 8.73 9.31
CA ALA A 116 -8.64 8.18 9.81
C ALA A 116 -9.59 9.31 10.25
N SER A 117 -10.86 9.21 9.86
CA SER A 117 -11.85 10.24 10.13
C SER A 117 -12.24 10.25 11.62
N PRO A 118 -12.53 11.43 12.21
CA PRO A 118 -13.01 11.50 13.59
C PRO A 118 -14.26 10.63 13.83
N ALA A 119 -15.19 10.63 12.89
CA ALA A 119 -16.41 9.81 12.95
C ALA A 119 -16.11 8.30 12.98
N SER A 120 -15.08 7.84 12.25
CA SER A 120 -14.66 6.44 12.29
C SER A 120 -14.05 6.07 13.64
N ILE A 121 -13.19 6.94 14.19
CA ILE A 121 -12.62 6.73 15.53
C ILE A 121 -13.70 6.70 16.61
N GLU A 122 -14.70 7.58 16.55
CA GLU A 122 -15.84 7.59 17.49
C GLU A 122 -16.67 6.31 17.39
N LYS A 123 -16.94 5.85 16.17
CA LYS A 123 -17.62 4.58 15.91
C LYS A 123 -16.85 3.40 16.54
N LEU A 124 -15.54 3.33 16.34
CA LEU A 124 -14.69 2.30 16.96
C LEU A 124 -14.71 2.37 18.49
N ALA A 125 -14.59 3.56 19.06
CA ALA A 125 -14.66 3.77 20.52
C ALA A 125 -16.02 3.33 21.10
N ALA A 126 -17.10 3.47 20.33
CA ALA A 126 -18.43 3.00 20.69
C ALA A 126 -18.65 1.48 20.44
N GLY A 127 -17.61 0.74 20.03
CA GLY A 127 -17.70 -0.68 19.69
C GLY A 127 -18.45 -0.96 18.38
N LYS A 128 -18.65 0.06 17.54
CA LYS A 128 -19.40 0.00 16.28
C LYS A 128 -18.44 0.06 15.09
N GLY A 129 -17.80 -1.04 14.76
CA GLY A 129 -16.88 -1.14 13.63
C GLY A 129 -15.71 -2.06 13.92
N ARG A 130 -14.94 -2.40 12.89
CA ARG A 130 -13.81 -3.33 13.01
C ARG A 130 -12.46 -2.64 12.86
N LEU A 131 -12.33 -1.74 11.88
CA LEU A 131 -11.09 -1.02 11.55
C LEU A 131 -11.42 0.45 11.20
N PRO A 132 -10.43 1.36 11.31
CA PRO A 132 -10.61 2.75 10.87
C PRO A 132 -10.89 2.86 9.37
N ASP A 133 -11.45 3.99 8.97
CA ASP A 133 -11.36 4.42 7.57
C ASP A 133 -10.07 5.22 7.36
N GLY A 134 -9.79 5.62 6.12
CA GLY A 134 -8.60 6.42 5.77
C GLY A 134 -7.72 5.71 4.77
N ILE A 135 -6.40 5.90 4.88
CA ILE A 135 -5.42 5.19 4.07
C ILE A 135 -4.71 4.19 4.97
N GLU A 136 -4.78 2.91 4.64
CA GLU A 136 -4.10 1.85 5.38
C GLU A 136 -2.76 1.55 4.71
N ILE A 137 -1.72 1.47 5.53
CA ILE A 137 -0.43 0.89 5.21
C ILE A 137 -0.42 -0.48 5.89
N GLN A 138 -0.59 -1.53 5.09
CA GLN A 138 -0.80 -2.89 5.55
C GLN A 138 0.50 -3.48 6.13
N VAL A 139 0.39 -4.12 7.29
CA VAL A 139 1.49 -4.88 7.91
C VAL A 139 1.04 -6.33 8.05
N LEU A 140 1.47 -7.19 7.13
CA LEU A 140 0.97 -8.55 7.00
C LEU A 140 2.10 -9.56 6.88
N ASP A 141 2.01 -10.66 7.62
CA ASP A 141 2.96 -11.76 7.56
C ASP A 141 2.73 -12.61 6.31
N LEU A 142 3.81 -13.09 5.68
CA LEU A 142 3.75 -13.97 4.50
C LEU A 142 2.95 -15.26 4.75
N GLY A 143 2.89 -15.73 6.00
CA GLY A 143 2.04 -16.85 6.39
C GLY A 143 0.55 -16.62 6.15
N TYR A 144 0.11 -15.36 6.03
CA TYR A 144 -1.27 -15.03 5.70
C TYR A 144 -1.63 -15.50 4.29
N GLU A 145 -0.75 -15.25 3.30
CA GLU A 145 -0.93 -15.76 1.93
C GLU A 145 -0.89 -17.29 1.89
N THR A 146 0.06 -17.91 2.62
CA THR A 146 0.14 -19.38 2.73
C THR A 146 -1.17 -19.98 3.26
N ASN A 147 -1.76 -19.37 4.30
CA ASN A 147 -3.03 -19.84 4.87
C ASN A 147 -4.21 -19.56 3.94
N TRP A 148 -4.20 -18.42 3.23
CA TRP A 148 -5.21 -18.08 2.25
C TRP A 148 -5.27 -19.14 1.15
N GLU A 149 -4.16 -19.39 0.46
CA GLU A 149 -4.08 -20.35 -0.65
C GLU A 149 -4.47 -21.74 -0.20
N LYS A 150 -3.99 -22.19 0.96
CA LYS A 150 -4.40 -23.47 1.56
C LYS A 150 -5.92 -23.57 1.78
N SER A 151 -6.55 -22.47 2.16
CA SER A 151 -7.99 -22.42 2.46
C SER A 151 -8.87 -22.22 1.22
N LYS A 152 -8.37 -21.54 0.18
CA LYS A 152 -9.12 -21.15 -1.03
C LYS A 152 -8.78 -21.99 -2.26
N GLY A 153 -7.66 -22.72 -2.23
CA GLY A 153 -7.13 -23.48 -3.36
C GLY A 153 -6.50 -22.63 -4.47
N THR A 154 -6.37 -21.31 -4.26
CA THR A 154 -5.79 -20.36 -5.21
C THR A 154 -5.10 -19.21 -4.45
N PRO A 155 -4.01 -18.63 -4.99
CA PRO A 155 -3.42 -17.42 -4.45
C PRO A 155 -4.41 -16.26 -4.37
N SER A 156 -4.13 -15.29 -3.50
CA SER A 156 -4.89 -14.05 -3.43
C SER A 156 -4.59 -13.14 -4.62
N ASP A 157 -5.59 -12.37 -5.03
CA ASP A 157 -5.51 -11.37 -6.11
C ASP A 157 -5.78 -9.94 -5.62
N TRP A 158 -5.99 -9.75 -4.31
CA TRP A 158 -6.43 -8.49 -3.73
C TRP A 158 -5.55 -7.98 -2.58
N PHE A 159 -4.49 -8.70 -2.19
CA PHE A 159 -3.50 -8.24 -1.21
C PHE A 159 -2.10 -8.82 -1.47
N THR A 160 -1.11 -8.20 -0.87
CA THR A 160 0.25 -8.70 -0.71
C THR A 160 0.69 -8.58 0.75
N SER A 161 1.82 -9.20 1.09
CA SER A 161 2.44 -9.08 2.42
C SER A 161 3.61 -8.08 2.45
N HIS A 162 3.71 -7.20 1.45
CA HIS A 162 4.89 -6.36 1.20
C HIS A 162 4.67 -4.86 1.47
N GLY A 163 3.69 -4.51 2.31
CA GLY A 163 3.45 -3.11 2.68
C GLY A 163 2.49 -2.38 1.76
N ASP A 164 1.41 -3.04 1.33
CA ASP A 164 0.39 -2.43 0.48
C ASP A 164 -0.17 -1.15 1.09
N VAL A 165 -0.51 -0.19 0.22
CA VAL A 165 -1.12 1.07 0.60
C VAL A 165 -2.43 1.24 -0.15
N PHE A 166 -3.55 1.34 0.56
CA PHE A 166 -4.87 1.41 -0.07
C PHE A 166 -5.89 2.20 0.77
N PRO A 167 -6.94 2.76 0.15
CA PRO A 167 -8.02 3.41 0.88
C PRO A 167 -8.94 2.40 1.58
N THR A 168 -9.43 2.75 2.76
CA THR A 168 -10.39 1.99 3.55
C THR A 168 -11.67 2.78 3.80
N GLY A 169 -12.81 2.08 3.87
CA GLY A 169 -14.11 2.71 4.08
C GLY A 169 -14.46 3.70 2.96
N PRO A 170 -14.95 4.92 3.28
CA PRO A 170 -15.29 5.94 2.28
C PRO A 170 -14.08 6.68 1.70
N ALA A 171 -12.86 6.40 2.17
CA ALA A 171 -11.67 7.10 1.69
C ALA A 171 -11.43 6.83 0.20
N LYS A 172 -10.79 7.80 -0.46
CA LYS A 172 -10.36 7.68 -1.85
C LYS A 172 -8.88 7.99 -1.93
N MET A 173 -8.17 7.20 -2.73
CA MET A 173 -6.76 7.41 -3.01
C MET A 173 -6.55 7.42 -4.52
N LYS A 174 -5.72 8.34 -5.00
CA LYS A 174 -5.15 8.29 -6.34
C LYS A 174 -3.63 8.14 -6.18
N PRO A 175 -3.08 6.91 -6.18
CA PRO A 175 -1.65 6.72 -6.06
C PRO A 175 -0.92 7.34 -7.25
N PHE A 176 0.32 7.76 -7.02
CA PHE A 176 1.22 8.08 -8.13
C PHE A 176 1.68 6.76 -8.78
N PRO A 177 1.93 6.73 -10.09
CA PRO A 177 2.42 5.53 -10.76
C PRO A 177 3.75 5.02 -10.15
N PRO A 178 3.98 3.70 -10.10
CA PRO A 178 3.08 2.64 -10.56
C PRO A 178 1.93 2.38 -9.58
N VAL A 179 0.74 2.14 -10.13
CA VAL A 179 -0.46 1.77 -9.35
C VAL A 179 -0.70 0.26 -9.52
N ALA A 180 -1.17 -0.43 -8.48
CA ALA A 180 -1.63 -1.82 -8.60
C ALA A 180 -2.80 -1.88 -9.61
N PRO A 181 -2.93 -2.96 -10.41
CA PRO A 181 -4.00 -3.12 -11.41
C PRO A 181 -5.42 -2.97 -10.85
#